data_AF-A0A1R1SFQ4-F1
#
_entry.id   AF-A0A1R1SFQ4-F1
#
_cell.length_a   1.000
_cell.length_b   1.000
_cell.length_c   1.000
_cell.angle_alpha   90.00
_cell.angle_beta   90.00
_cell.angle_gamma   90.00
#
_symmetry.space_group_name_H-M   'P 1'
#
loop_
_entity.id
_entity.type
_entity.pdbx_description
1 polymer ?
#
loop_
_entity_poly.entity_id
_entity_poly.type
_entity_poly.pdbx_seq_one_letter_code
_entity_poly.pdbx_strand_id
1 'polypeptide(L)'
;MGVVPVGGWTLMVEYNGFMGTEPEVMLPLTRGRTAVSHMANVSPVGPFYWYVDGSVRMSYGEDPYCRGGSHFDDLLDVVRKVGFGPMEDPDEDEDEVSTPAKFALAHHVTGVRLTRRLLETAEFTCGLVTKSPATSWLRA
;
A
#
# COMPACT_ATOMS: atom_id res chain seq x y z
N MET A 1 11.17 -10.90 2.99
CA MET A 1 9.85 -10.49 3.52
C MET A 1 9.26 -11.59 4.37
N GLY A 2 8.41 -11.25 5.33
CA GLY A 2 7.67 -12.21 6.16
C GLY A 2 6.18 -12.18 5.83
N VAL A 3 5.52 -13.34 5.86
CA VAL A 3 4.06 -13.44 5.70
C VAL A 3 3.43 -14.24 6.83
N VAL A 4 2.20 -13.87 7.21
CA VAL A 4 1.42 -14.58 8.23
C VAL A 4 -0.09 -14.49 7.90
N PRO A 5 -0.87 -15.57 8.06
CA PRO A 5 -2.33 -15.48 7.94
C PRO A 5 -2.93 -14.65 9.08
N VAL A 6 -3.87 -13.76 8.75
CA VAL A 6 -4.61 -12.93 9.70
C VAL A 6 -6.08 -12.87 9.28
N GLY A 7 -6.93 -13.65 9.94
CA GLY A 7 -8.34 -13.80 9.55
C GLY A 7 -8.45 -14.36 8.13
N GLY A 8 -9.23 -13.68 7.27
CA GLY A 8 -9.37 -14.03 5.85
C GLY A 8 -8.26 -13.48 4.93
N TRP A 9 -7.22 -12.86 5.49
CA TRP A 9 -6.15 -12.19 4.75
C TRP A 9 -4.78 -12.78 5.06
N THR A 10 -3.79 -12.39 4.26
CA THR A 10 -2.37 -12.59 4.54
C THR A 10 -1.74 -11.24 4.79
N LEU A 11 -1.13 -11.06 5.96
CA LEU A 11 -0.28 -9.91 6.24
C LEU A 11 1.12 -10.19 5.70
N MET A 12 1.67 -9.24 4.97
CA MET A 12 3.02 -9.24 4.44
C MET A 12 3.80 -8.06 5.00
N VAL A 13 5.01 -8.32 5.50
CA VAL A 13 5.91 -7.30 6.04
C VAL A 13 7.23 -7.34 5.29
N GLU A 14 7.62 -6.19 4.75
CA GLU A 14 8.89 -5.98 4.08
C GLU A 14 9.78 -5.09 4.94
N TYR A 15 10.99 -5.56 5.26
CA TYR A 15 12.04 -4.74 5.84
C TYR A 15 12.93 -4.25 4.71
N ASN A 16 13.01 -2.92 4.50
CA ASN A 16 13.71 -2.30 3.36
C ASN A 16 13.33 -2.93 2.00
N GLY A 17 12.04 -3.20 1.80
CA GLY A 17 11.51 -3.71 0.53
C GLY A 17 10.44 -2.80 -0.05
N PHE A 18 10.21 -2.97 -1.36
CA PHE A 18 9.31 -2.14 -2.15
C PHE A 18 8.31 -3.00 -2.96
N MET A 19 8.29 -4.33 -2.80
CA MET A 19 7.52 -5.18 -3.72
C MET A 19 6.02 -4.84 -3.70
N GLY A 20 5.48 -4.53 -2.53
CA GLY A 20 4.10 -4.09 -2.37
C GLY A 20 3.77 -2.75 -3.03
N THR A 21 4.75 -1.96 -3.44
CA THR A 21 4.55 -0.66 -4.08
C THR A 21 4.84 -0.69 -5.58
N GLU A 22 5.20 -1.86 -6.13
CA GLU A 22 5.59 -2.04 -7.53
C GLU A 22 4.45 -2.68 -8.32
N PRO A 23 3.71 -1.92 -9.16
CA PRO A 23 2.60 -2.48 -9.93
C PRO A 23 2.99 -3.66 -10.82
N GLU A 24 4.21 -3.66 -11.40
CA GLU A 24 4.68 -4.77 -12.23
C GLU A 24 4.78 -6.11 -11.48
N VAL A 25 4.97 -6.07 -10.15
CA VAL A 25 4.98 -7.25 -9.27
C VAL A 25 3.57 -7.54 -8.75
N MET A 26 2.84 -6.51 -8.33
CA MET A 26 1.57 -6.65 -7.63
C MET A 26 0.39 -6.95 -8.56
N LEU A 27 0.37 -6.46 -9.80
CA LEU A 27 -0.74 -6.69 -10.72
C LEU A 27 -0.89 -8.19 -11.07
N PRO A 28 0.16 -8.95 -11.43
CA PRO A 28 0.03 -10.40 -11.60
C PRO A 28 -0.38 -11.11 -10.30
N LEU A 29 0.19 -10.71 -9.15
CA LEU A 29 -0.04 -11.35 -7.85
C LEU A 29 -1.50 -11.24 -7.38
N THR A 30 -2.16 -10.14 -7.74
CA THR A 30 -3.50 -9.78 -7.26
C THR A 30 -4.63 -10.24 -8.18
N ARG A 31 -4.34 -11.00 -9.24
CA ARG A 31 -5.41 -11.63 -10.06
C ARG A 31 -6.26 -12.57 -9.20
N GLY A 32 -7.57 -12.38 -9.27
CA GLY A 32 -8.57 -13.08 -8.44
C GLY A 32 -8.49 -12.74 -6.94
N ARG A 33 -7.77 -11.68 -6.55
CA ARG A 33 -7.54 -11.30 -5.15
C ARG A 33 -7.61 -9.79 -4.97
N THR A 34 -7.58 -9.36 -3.72
CA THR A 34 -7.37 -7.96 -3.32
C THR A 34 -6.09 -7.88 -2.51
N ALA A 35 -5.34 -6.80 -2.68
CA ALA A 35 -4.23 -6.46 -1.80
C ALA A 35 -4.26 -4.97 -1.49
N VAL A 36 -3.86 -4.64 -0.27
CA VAL A 36 -3.60 -3.27 0.16
C VAL A 36 -2.14 -3.21 0.59
N SER A 37 -1.43 -2.20 0.13
CA SER A 37 -0.03 -1.98 0.47
C SER A 37 0.17 -0.54 0.88
N HIS A 38 0.96 -0.34 1.92
CA HIS A 38 1.43 0.98 2.30
C HIS A 38 2.87 0.89 2.79
N MET A 39 3.65 1.90 2.47
CA MET A 39 5.03 2.03 2.94
C MET A 39 5.15 3.20 3.91
N ALA A 40 6.01 3.02 4.91
CA ALA A 40 6.60 4.11 5.67
C ALA A 40 8.10 4.15 5.33
N ASN A 41 8.55 5.26 4.75
CA ASN A 41 9.96 5.53 4.48
C ASN A 41 10.28 6.95 4.97
N VAL A 42 11.42 7.50 4.55
CA VAL A 42 11.79 8.89 4.88
C VAL A 42 10.88 9.93 4.21
N SER A 43 10.09 9.55 3.20
CA SER A 43 9.07 10.42 2.63
C SER A 43 7.88 10.46 3.60
N PRO A 44 7.40 11.67 3.92
CA PRO A 44 6.33 11.84 4.90
C PRO A 44 5.02 11.23 4.43
N VAL A 45 4.73 11.34 3.13
CA VAL A 45 3.46 10.86 2.57
C VAL A 45 3.50 9.38 2.32
N GLY A 46 4.60 8.78 1.81
CA GLY A 46 4.81 7.35 1.49
C GLY A 46 3.67 6.65 0.72
N PRO A 47 3.94 5.84 -0.33
CA PRO A 47 2.88 5.37 -1.20
C PRO A 47 1.85 4.45 -0.49
N PHE A 48 0.61 4.53 -0.98
CA PHE A 48 -0.48 3.62 -0.67
C PHE A 48 -1.05 3.06 -1.97
N TYR A 49 -1.33 1.76 -1.98
CA TYR A 49 -1.95 1.09 -3.11
C TYR A 49 -3.09 0.19 -2.66
N TRP A 50 -4.19 0.24 -3.41
CA TRP A 50 -5.26 -0.73 -3.36
C TRP A 50 -5.38 -1.43 -4.72
N TYR A 51 -5.03 -2.71 -4.73
CA TYR A 51 -5.09 -3.57 -5.91
C TYR A 51 -6.32 -4.47 -5.86
N VAL A 52 -7.03 -4.59 -6.97
CA VAL A 52 -8.17 -5.50 -7.13
C VAL A 52 -8.05 -6.18 -8.48
N ASP A 53 -8.04 -7.51 -8.48
CA ASP A 53 -8.04 -8.35 -9.68
C ASP A 53 -7.00 -7.92 -10.74
N GLY A 54 -5.77 -7.70 -10.29
CA GLY A 54 -4.66 -7.30 -11.16
C GLY A 54 -4.78 -5.90 -11.77
N SER A 55 -5.52 -5.01 -11.11
CA SER A 55 -5.62 -3.58 -11.45
C SER A 55 -5.34 -2.71 -10.22
N VAL A 56 -4.76 -1.51 -10.44
CA VAL A 56 -4.70 -0.47 -9.39
C VAL A 56 -6.08 0.19 -9.31
N ARG A 57 -6.80 -0.08 -8.22
CA ARG A 57 -8.10 0.54 -7.97
C ARG A 57 -7.94 1.96 -7.45
N MET A 58 -6.99 2.15 -6.55
CA MET A 58 -6.59 3.45 -6.01
C MET A 58 -5.11 3.44 -5.64
N SER A 59 -4.44 4.57 -5.84
CA SER A 59 -3.08 4.81 -5.35
C SER A 59 -2.90 6.25 -4.87
N TYR A 60 -2.10 6.39 -3.83
CA TYR A 60 -1.43 7.63 -3.45
C TYR A 60 0.08 7.44 -3.63
N GLY A 61 0.73 8.37 -4.32
CA GLY A 61 2.16 8.40 -4.51
C GLY A 61 2.91 8.94 -3.28
N GLU A 62 4.21 9.18 -3.44
CA GLU A 62 5.01 9.89 -2.46
C GLU A 62 4.73 11.39 -2.43
N ASP A 63 4.13 11.91 -3.50
CA ASP A 63 3.52 13.24 -3.57
C ASP A 63 2.01 13.05 -3.34
N PRO A 64 1.39 13.77 -2.38
CA PRO A 64 -0.03 13.63 -2.06
C PRO A 64 -0.95 13.99 -3.25
N TYR A 65 -0.47 14.79 -4.21
CA TYR A 65 -1.17 15.12 -5.46
C TYR A 65 -1.02 14.04 -6.54
N CYS A 66 -0.02 13.16 -6.42
CA CYS A 66 0.16 12.01 -7.30
C CYS A 66 -0.83 10.90 -6.94
N ARG A 67 -2.08 11.09 -7.33
CA ARG A 67 -3.17 10.12 -7.16
C ARG A 67 -3.52 9.41 -8.48
N GLY A 68 -4.00 8.18 -8.35
CA GLY A 68 -4.37 7.39 -9.52
C GLY A 68 -5.23 6.18 -9.18
N GLY A 69 -5.48 5.37 -10.21
CA GLY A 69 -6.34 4.20 -10.13
C GLY A 69 -7.68 4.42 -10.82
N SER A 70 -8.37 3.32 -11.10
CA SER A 70 -9.60 3.33 -11.90
C SER A 70 -10.85 3.80 -11.15
N HIS A 71 -10.82 3.81 -9.81
CA HIS A 71 -11.99 4.05 -8.96
C HIS A 71 -11.61 4.81 -7.69
N PHE A 72 -10.75 5.82 -7.83
CA PHE A 72 -10.28 6.61 -6.70
C PHE A 72 -11.44 7.26 -5.91
N ASP A 73 -12.46 7.74 -6.62
CA ASP A 73 -13.60 8.45 -6.04
C ASP A 73 -14.46 7.58 -5.09
N ASP A 74 -14.41 6.25 -5.24
CA ASP A 74 -15.20 5.32 -4.42
C ASP A 74 -14.82 5.34 -2.93
N LEU A 75 -13.61 5.80 -2.60
CA LEU A 75 -13.12 5.89 -1.22
C LEU A 75 -12.88 7.33 -0.76
N LEU A 76 -13.31 8.32 -1.55
CA LEU A 76 -13.04 9.74 -1.27
C LEU A 76 -13.51 10.17 0.12
N ASP A 77 -14.71 9.76 0.53
CA ASP A 77 -15.26 10.08 1.85
C ASP A 77 -14.48 9.39 2.98
N VAL A 78 -14.01 8.17 2.74
CA VAL A 78 -13.23 7.39 3.72
C VAL A 78 -11.84 8.01 3.89
N VAL A 79 -11.19 8.32 2.78
CA VAL A 79 -9.89 9.01 2.70
C VAL A 79 -9.92 10.30 3.51
N ARG A 80 -10.92 11.16 3.28
CA ARG A 80 -11.11 12.40 4.05
C ARG A 80 -11.30 12.11 5.54
N LYS A 81 -12.15 11.13 5.87
CA LYS A 81 -12.46 10.77 7.26
C LYS A 81 -11.25 10.24 8.03
N VAL A 82 -10.35 9.49 7.38
CA VAL A 82 -9.17 8.92 8.04
C VAL A 82 -7.99 9.89 8.11
N GLY A 83 -8.16 11.11 7.61
CA GLY A 83 -7.17 12.20 7.77
C GLY A 83 -6.17 12.29 6.62
N PHE A 84 -6.53 11.87 5.41
CA PHE A 84 -5.85 12.43 4.24
C PHE A 84 -6.36 13.87 4.10
N GLY A 85 -5.44 14.84 4.12
CA GLY A 85 -5.72 16.29 4.20
C GLY A 85 -6.62 16.85 3.10
N PRO A 86 -6.97 18.15 3.17
CA PRO A 86 -7.82 18.80 2.18
C PRO A 86 -7.24 18.61 0.78
N MET A 87 -8.01 17.97 -0.09
CA MET A 87 -7.58 17.60 -1.44
C MET A 87 -7.63 18.76 -2.45
N GLU A 88 -7.74 20.01 -1.97
CA GLU A 88 -8.09 21.18 -2.76
C GLU A 88 -7.12 22.37 -2.61
N ASP A 89 -6.27 22.44 -1.58
CA ASP A 89 -5.36 23.58 -1.37
C ASP A 89 -3.91 23.13 -1.01
N PRO A 90 -2.91 23.40 -1.87
CA PRO A 90 -1.50 23.11 -1.62
C PRO A 90 -0.79 24.05 -0.63
N ASP A 91 -1.45 25.11 -0.17
CA ASP A 91 -0.89 26.09 0.77
C ASP A 91 -1.53 26.02 2.18
N GLU A 92 -2.54 25.17 2.41
CA GLU A 92 -3.02 24.87 3.77
C GLU A 92 -2.03 23.89 4.42
N ASP A 93 -1.39 24.32 5.52
CA ASP A 93 -0.41 23.54 6.32
C ASP A 93 -0.73 22.03 6.29
N GLU A 94 -0.09 21.33 5.36
CA GLU A 94 -0.37 19.92 5.08
C GLU A 94 0.12 19.13 6.29
N ASP A 95 -0.81 18.69 7.13
CA ASP A 95 -0.57 17.54 7.99
C ASP A 95 -0.26 16.37 7.05
N GLU A 96 1.05 16.14 6.82
CA GLU A 96 1.63 14.99 6.14
C GLU A 96 0.71 13.77 6.29
N VAL A 97 0.32 13.13 5.19
CA VAL A 97 -0.57 11.94 5.24
C VAL A 97 -0.04 10.96 6.27
N SER A 98 -0.65 10.99 7.45
CA SER A 98 0.01 10.40 8.59
C SER A 98 -0.02 8.88 8.43
N THR A 99 1.06 8.20 8.80
CA THR A 99 1.11 6.73 8.86
C THR A 99 -0.17 6.13 9.50
N PRO A 100 -0.75 6.70 10.58
CA PRO A 100 -2.07 6.32 11.10
C PRO A 100 -3.22 6.31 10.09
N ALA A 101 -3.32 7.30 9.19
CA ALA A 101 -4.37 7.39 8.17
C ALA A 101 -4.32 6.20 7.20
N LYS A 102 -3.11 5.80 6.78
CA LYS A 102 -2.92 4.62 5.93
C LYS A 102 -3.32 3.33 6.61
N PHE A 103 -2.97 3.16 7.89
CA PHE A 103 -3.42 2.01 8.68
C PHE A 103 -4.95 1.98 8.82
N ALA A 104 -5.58 3.14 9.03
CA ALA A 104 -7.02 3.25 9.12
C ALA A 104 -7.71 2.92 7.78
N LEU A 105 -7.16 3.39 6.66
CA LEU A 105 -7.66 3.08 5.32
C LEU A 105 -7.49 1.60 4.97
N ALA A 106 -6.33 1.01 5.27
CA ALA A 106 -6.10 -0.42 5.09
C ALA A 106 -7.06 -1.26 5.94
N HIS A 107 -7.30 -0.86 7.20
CA HIS A 107 -8.29 -1.49 8.06
C HIS A 107 -9.71 -1.36 7.49
N HIS A 108 -10.08 -0.21 6.93
CA HIS A 108 -11.39 -0.04 6.30
C HIS A 108 -11.60 -1.01 5.14
N VAL A 109 -10.61 -1.16 4.26
CA VAL A 109 -10.70 -2.04 3.08
C VAL A 109 -10.67 -3.52 3.46
N THR A 110 -9.83 -3.90 4.41
CA THR A 110 -9.55 -5.32 4.71
C THR A 110 -10.36 -5.86 5.88
N GLY A 111 -10.84 -5.00 6.78
CA GLY A 111 -11.34 -5.39 8.10
C GLY A 111 -10.22 -5.88 9.05
N VAL A 112 -8.95 -5.87 8.63
CA VAL A 112 -7.80 -6.28 9.45
C VAL A 112 -7.22 -5.08 10.18
N ARG A 113 -7.31 -5.08 11.51
CA ARG A 113 -6.67 -4.08 12.35
C ARG A 113 -5.25 -4.50 12.69
N LEU A 114 -4.26 -3.86 12.08
CA LEU A 114 -2.86 -4.04 12.46
C LEU A 114 -2.62 -3.42 13.84
N THR A 115 -1.95 -4.20 14.69
CA THR A 115 -1.59 -3.79 16.05
C THR A 115 -0.12 -4.11 16.30
N ARG A 116 0.50 -3.36 17.20
CA ARG A 116 1.86 -3.64 17.65
C ARG A 116 2.02 -5.09 18.15
N ARG A 117 1.07 -5.55 18.97
CA ARG A 117 1.08 -6.93 19.49
C ARG A 117 1.07 -7.95 18.36
N LEU A 118 0.22 -7.78 17.34
CA LEU A 118 0.20 -8.68 16.19
C LEU A 118 1.58 -8.78 15.52
N LEU A 119 2.23 -7.65 15.27
CA LEU A 119 3.56 -7.62 14.64
C LEU A 119 4.65 -8.23 15.54
N GLU A 120 4.57 -8.04 16.86
CA GLU A 120 5.56 -8.54 17.82
C GLU A 120 5.41 -10.04 18.14
N THR A 121 4.19 -10.60 18.02
CA THR A 121 3.92 -11.98 18.45
C THR A 121 3.60 -12.95 17.32
N ALA A 122 3.34 -12.45 16.10
CA ALA A 122 3.06 -13.32 14.97
C ALA A 122 4.32 -14.09 14.52
N GLU A 123 4.14 -15.36 14.21
CA GLU A 123 5.19 -16.16 13.58
C GLU A 123 5.12 -15.99 12.06
N PHE A 124 6.06 -15.23 11.52
CA PHE A 124 6.14 -14.98 10.08
C PHE A 124 6.88 -16.11 9.38
N THR A 125 6.30 -16.60 8.28
CA THR A 125 7.03 -17.40 7.31
C THR A 125 7.85 -16.45 6.44
N CYS A 126 9.17 -16.60 6.50
CA CYS A 126 10.09 -15.75 5.74
C CYS A 126 10.37 -16.31 4.35
N GLY A 127 10.40 -15.43 3.36
CA GLY A 127 10.74 -15.75 1.98
C GLY A 127 11.58 -14.64 1.33
N LEU A 128 12.34 -15.03 0.31
CA LEU A 128 13.04 -14.12 -0.59
C LEU A 128 12.28 -14.07 -1.92
N VAL A 129 11.94 -12.86 -2.34
CA VAL A 129 11.37 -12.62 -3.67
C VAL A 129 12.43 -11.95 -4.50
N THR A 130 12.81 -12.60 -5.60
CA THR A 130 13.71 -12.05 -6.60
C THR A 130 12.90 -11.47 -7.74
N LYS A 131 13.18 -10.22 -8.08
CA LYS A 131 12.71 -9.64 -9.35
C LYS A 131 13.67 -10.12 -10.43
N SER A 132 13.17 -10.78 -11.46
CA SER A 132 14.00 -11.03 -12.65
C SER A 132 14.50 -9.68 -13.15
N PRO A 133 15.81 -9.53 -13.42
CA PRO A 133 16.32 -8.29 -14.00
C PRO A 133 15.53 -8.00 -15.28
N ALA A 134 15.15 -6.74 -15.47
CA ALA A 134 14.45 -6.32 -16.68
C ALA A 134 15.25 -6.80 -17.90
N THR A 135 14.63 -7.60 -18.78
CA THR A 135 15.25 -8.09 -20.00
C THR A 135 15.34 -6.96 -21.02
N SER A 136 16.14 -5.93 -20.79
CA SER A 136 16.49 -4.95 -21.82
C SER A 136 17.63 -4.06 -21.38
N TRP A 137 18.88 -4.43 -21.74
CA TRP A 137 19.95 -3.51 -22.18
C TRP A 137 21.05 -4.22 -23.01
N LEU A 138 20.87 -5.49 -23.42
CA LEU A 138 21.89 -6.27 -24.17
C LEU A 138 21.57 -6.45 -25.67
N ARG A 139 20.88 -5.48 -26.29
CA ARG A 139 20.78 -5.42 -27.75
C ARG A 139 21.13 -4.02 -28.22
N ALA A 140 22.43 -3.80 -28.41
CA ALA A 140 22.99 -2.82 -29.33
C ALA A 140 23.98 -3.55 -30.24
#